data_AF-A0A556V4P2-F1
#
_entry.id   AF-A0A556V4P2-F1
#
_cell.length_a   1.000
_cell.length_b   1.000
_cell.length_c   1.000
_cell.angle_alpha   90.00
_cell.angle_beta   90.00
_cell.angle_gamma   90.00
#
_symmetry.space_group_name_H-M   'P 1'
#
loop_
_entity.id
_entity.type
_entity.pdbx_description
1 polymer ?
#
loop_
_entity_poly.entity_id
_entity_poly.type
_entity_poly.pdbx_seq_one_letter_code
_entity_poly.pdbx_strand_id
1 'polypeptide(L)'
;MLPDTCLHVVFVLSSDRSKDRHKTRSHDGSNRSDKNITNSSLSAQTGATEQTPASTEPQDDNWAETTTAVTGTSDHSVSQEELASFGKETVGSVHKQSFLRLLPLALTLLLGLVVFVTPLAFVVLPQLLWAEHVQSCGTACEGLFLSLAFKLLILMLAGWALFLRPPRSTLPRLAVYRALLAVLTLLLLLSYWLFYGVRILDTQDENYQGIVQFAVSLVDTLLFTHYLAVVLLEVRQLQPCFSLCVTRSSDGETRHYSLGQLSIQRAALVVLEHYYMDFSVHNAALLTAAKTRTAKHLAALKVYNVDGPGSDGAASQSRTKMAASARHKDTSHSELYYEEADYERRVRKRRARLVVAVEEAFTHVRRLQEEEKKKPPSDVMEAREAAQAIFPSMARALQKYLRTTRQQHCYSMDSIQSHLAFCITNSMSPKAFLESYLTPGPTLQYNSECWRALQWTLVSEASVTSLLRHGTEFQLKNNHFCLVVNSKSIPQLKISEEYVHPKSHKFVLQVQSETSV
;
A
#
# COMPACT_ATOMS: atom_id res chain seq x y z
N MET A 1 -29.16 -20.16 17.66
CA MET A 1 -27.94 -19.59 18.25
C MET A 1 -26.80 -20.55 17.99
N LEU A 2 -25.79 -20.12 17.23
CA LEU A 2 -24.55 -20.84 16.93
C LEU A 2 -23.47 -19.75 16.75
N PRO A 3 -22.28 -19.87 17.35
CA PRO A 3 -21.22 -18.86 17.21
C PRO A 3 -20.33 -19.14 16.00
N ASP A 4 -20.04 -18.11 15.21
CA ASP A 4 -19.01 -18.16 14.17
C ASP A 4 -17.61 -18.27 14.78
N THR A 5 -16.73 -19.07 14.17
CA THR A 5 -15.30 -19.16 14.53
C THR A 5 -14.44 -19.12 13.27
N CYS A 6 -14.15 -17.91 12.78
CA CYS A 6 -13.20 -17.68 11.69
C CYS A 6 -11.77 -18.02 12.13
N LEU A 7 -11.29 -19.19 11.71
CA LEU A 7 -9.97 -19.71 12.08
C LEU A 7 -8.86 -19.11 11.20
N HIS A 8 -8.32 -17.96 11.63
CA HIS A 8 -7.16 -17.33 11.00
C HIS A 8 -5.88 -18.16 11.22
N VAL A 9 -5.49 -18.96 10.23
CA VAL A 9 -4.20 -19.68 10.25
C VAL A 9 -3.05 -18.74 9.87
N VAL A 10 -2.31 -18.28 10.88
CA VAL A 10 -1.09 -17.48 10.71
C VAL A 10 0.13 -18.40 10.65
N PHE A 11 0.80 -18.46 9.49
CA PHE A 11 2.05 -19.19 9.34
C PHE A 11 3.22 -18.41 9.98
N VAL A 12 3.64 -18.83 11.17
CA VAL A 12 4.87 -18.34 11.82
C VAL A 12 6.03 -19.28 11.49
N LEU A 13 6.93 -18.85 10.59
CA LEU A 13 8.18 -19.56 10.31
C LEU A 13 9.26 -19.18 11.32
N SER A 14 9.31 -19.91 12.43
CA SER A 14 10.44 -19.85 13.38
C SER A 14 11.70 -20.42 12.72
N SER A 15 12.66 -19.56 12.36
CA SER A 15 13.99 -19.98 11.94
C SER A 15 14.85 -20.23 13.17
N ASP A 16 14.90 -21.49 13.59
CA ASP A 16 15.81 -21.93 14.64
C ASP A 16 17.26 -21.82 14.15
N ARG A 17 18.14 -21.30 15.01
CA ARG A 17 19.57 -21.11 14.70
C ARG A 17 20.43 -21.65 15.83
N SER A 18 20.66 -22.96 15.80
CA SER A 18 21.78 -23.55 16.55
C SER A 18 23.07 -22.79 16.19
N LYS A 19 23.90 -22.57 17.20
CA LYS A 19 25.14 -21.79 17.07
C LYS A 19 26.27 -22.48 17.82
N ASP A 20 26.63 -23.65 17.31
CA ASP A 20 27.70 -24.47 17.86
C ASP A 20 29.04 -23.73 17.92
N ARG A 21 29.82 -24.10 18.94
CA ARG A 21 31.10 -23.48 19.27
C ARG A 21 32.22 -24.15 18.49
N HIS A 22 32.96 -23.38 17.70
CA HIS A 22 34.38 -23.69 17.48
C HIS A 22 35.28 -22.55 17.95
N LYS A 23 36.32 -22.94 18.68
CA LYS A 23 37.27 -22.08 19.38
C LYS A 23 38.67 -22.41 18.88
N THR A 24 39.26 -21.52 18.09
CA THR A 24 40.70 -21.49 17.83
C THR A 24 41.38 -20.48 18.75
N ARG A 25 42.69 -20.63 18.96
CA ARG A 25 43.40 -20.06 20.12
C ARG A 25 44.72 -19.42 19.68
N SER A 26 44.98 -18.22 20.21
CA SER A 26 46.29 -17.56 20.39
C SER A 26 47.31 -17.52 19.25
N HIS A 27 47.73 -16.29 18.90
CA HIS A 27 49.17 -15.99 18.87
C HIS A 27 49.39 -14.55 19.39
N ASP A 28 50.30 -14.37 20.35
CA ASP A 28 50.77 -13.06 20.85
C ASP A 28 51.92 -12.52 19.98
N GLY A 29 52.19 -11.21 19.97
CA GLY A 29 53.16 -10.67 18.99
C GLY A 29 53.73 -9.24 19.13
N SER A 30 53.49 -8.51 20.23
CA SER A 30 54.25 -7.31 20.69
C SER A 30 54.56 -6.07 19.79
N ASN A 31 54.66 -4.93 20.49
CA ASN A 31 55.52 -3.74 20.24
C ASN A 31 55.12 -2.58 19.29
N ARG A 32 54.94 -1.41 19.93
CA ARG A 32 55.56 -0.09 19.65
C ARG A 32 55.51 0.50 18.22
N SER A 33 54.89 1.68 18.08
CA SER A 33 55.53 2.93 18.53
C SER A 33 54.62 4.16 18.37
N ASP A 34 54.49 4.98 19.40
CA ASP A 34 53.87 6.31 19.32
C ASP A 34 54.76 7.32 18.58
N LYS A 35 54.14 8.22 17.80
CA LYS A 35 54.78 9.44 17.27
C LYS A 35 53.82 10.62 17.29
N ASN A 36 53.82 11.35 18.40
CA ASN A 36 53.38 12.75 18.39
C ASN A 36 54.35 13.57 17.52
N ILE A 37 53.82 14.50 16.73
CA ILE A 37 54.60 15.58 16.12
C ILE A 37 54.04 16.90 16.63
N THR A 38 54.79 17.52 17.52
CA THR A 38 54.49 18.84 18.08
C THR A 38 55.07 19.91 17.16
N ASN A 39 54.23 20.74 16.55
CA ASN A 39 54.66 21.99 15.92
C ASN A 39 54.11 23.16 16.74
N SER A 40 54.99 24.06 17.16
CA SER A 40 54.70 25.24 17.96
C SER A 40 55.26 26.49 17.28
N SER A 41 55.01 27.67 17.88
CA SER A 41 55.22 29.02 17.33
C SER A 41 54.20 29.42 16.22
N LEU A 42 53.89 30.72 16.04
CA LEU A 42 54.44 31.92 16.67
C LEU A 42 53.32 32.86 17.16
N SER A 43 53.58 33.62 18.21
CA SER A 43 52.63 34.56 18.84
C SER A 43 53.00 36.03 18.59
N ALA A 44 51.99 36.90 18.47
CA ALA A 44 52.14 38.36 18.54
C ALA A 44 51.06 38.92 19.49
N GLN A 45 51.42 39.91 20.32
CA GLN A 45 50.52 40.54 21.30
C GLN A 45 50.41 42.05 21.09
N THR A 46 49.22 42.61 21.30
CA THR A 46 48.99 43.95 21.90
C THR A 46 47.60 43.90 22.56
N GLY A 47 47.49 43.93 23.89
CA GLY A 47 47.08 45.12 24.68
C GLY A 47 45.54 45.23 24.81
N ALA A 48 44.90 44.64 25.83
CA ALA A 48 44.53 45.26 27.14
C ALA A 48 43.47 46.39 27.02
N THR A 49 42.32 46.39 27.71
CA THR A 49 41.66 45.41 28.63
C THR A 49 40.10 45.41 28.41
N GLU A 50 39.08 45.14 29.27
CA GLU A 50 38.91 45.02 30.74
C GLU A 50 37.64 44.19 31.15
N GLN A 51 37.60 43.76 32.42
CA GLN A 51 36.56 43.09 33.25
C GLN A 51 35.06 42.92 32.81
N THR A 52 34.59 41.65 32.84
CA THR A 52 33.48 41.08 33.70
C THR A 52 31.99 41.50 33.48
N PRO A 53 30.94 40.64 33.70
CA PRO A 53 30.82 39.17 33.80
C PRO A 53 29.86 38.55 32.73
N ALA A 54 29.49 37.28 32.90
CA ALA A 54 28.60 36.52 31.99
C ALA A 54 27.09 36.84 32.10
N SER A 55 26.37 36.66 30.99
CA SER A 55 24.91 36.49 30.92
C SER A 55 24.53 35.47 29.83
N THR A 56 23.31 34.94 29.89
CA THR A 56 22.84 33.77 29.13
C THR A 56 22.60 34.07 27.64
N GLU A 57 23.19 33.28 26.73
CA GLU A 57 22.78 33.26 25.32
C GLU A 57 21.42 32.54 25.16
N PRO A 58 20.46 33.08 24.38
CA PRO A 58 19.18 32.42 24.12
C PRO A 58 19.35 31.21 23.19
N GLN A 59 18.43 30.25 23.30
CA GLN A 59 18.47 29.01 22.53
C GLN A 59 17.72 29.15 21.20
N ASP A 60 18.43 29.37 20.10
CA ASP A 60 17.84 29.54 18.76
C ASP A 60 17.01 28.33 18.29
N ASP A 61 15.74 28.60 17.92
CA ASP A 61 14.81 27.63 17.33
C ASP A 61 15.08 27.38 15.83
N ASN A 62 16.28 26.85 15.53
CA ASN A 62 16.66 26.43 14.17
C ASN A 62 15.96 25.11 13.76
N TRP A 63 14.63 25.17 13.70
CA TRP A 63 13.74 24.15 13.10
C TRP A 63 13.29 24.55 11.68
N ALA A 64 13.19 25.85 11.39
CA ALA A 64 12.68 26.37 10.11
C ALA A 64 13.78 26.58 9.03
N GLU A 65 14.99 26.98 9.41
CA GLU A 65 15.99 27.52 8.47
C GLU A 65 16.87 26.47 7.78
N THR A 66 16.26 25.53 7.04
CA THR A 66 17.02 24.64 6.14
C THR A 66 16.56 24.67 4.68
N THR A 67 16.13 25.85 4.22
CA THR A 67 15.89 26.18 2.80
C THR A 67 17.11 26.87 2.19
N THR A 68 17.92 26.07 1.48
CA THR A 68 18.88 26.46 0.42
C THR A 68 19.90 27.60 0.67
N ALA A 69 21.17 27.22 0.79
CA ALA A 69 22.30 27.95 0.23
C ALA A 69 23.35 26.96 -0.30
N VAL A 70 23.09 26.36 -1.48
CA VAL A 70 24.07 25.54 -2.22
C VAL A 70 24.37 26.23 -3.53
N THR A 71 25.40 27.09 -3.51
CA THR A 71 25.92 27.74 -4.71
C THR A 71 26.71 26.71 -5.53
N GLY A 72 26.04 26.03 -6.45
CA GLY A 72 26.63 25.01 -7.32
C GLY A 72 25.91 24.96 -8.66
N THR A 73 26.58 25.43 -9.71
CA THR A 73 26.04 25.50 -11.07
C THR A 73 25.95 24.13 -11.72
N SER A 74 24.77 23.77 -12.24
CA SER A 74 24.60 22.69 -13.23
C SER A 74 23.28 22.87 -13.97
N ASP A 75 23.33 22.88 -15.29
CA ASP A 75 22.21 23.25 -16.15
C ASP A 75 21.12 22.16 -16.23
N HIS A 76 19.89 22.50 -15.85
CA HIS A 76 18.69 21.81 -16.31
C HIS A 76 17.45 22.71 -16.20
N SER A 77 17.39 23.74 -17.03
CA SER A 77 16.21 24.61 -17.19
C SER A 77 15.07 23.85 -17.89
N VAL A 78 14.20 23.20 -17.12
CA VAL A 78 12.88 22.75 -17.62
C VAL A 78 12.00 24.00 -17.72
N SER A 79 11.64 24.38 -18.95
CA SER A 79 10.94 25.64 -19.23
C SER A 79 9.51 25.62 -18.69
N GLN A 80 9.12 26.69 -17.99
CA GLN A 80 7.82 26.81 -17.34
C GLN A 80 6.65 26.90 -18.35
N GLU A 81 6.97 27.19 -19.62
CA GLU A 81 6.03 27.40 -20.72
C GLU A 81 5.41 26.10 -21.24
N GLU A 82 6.12 24.96 -21.18
CA GLU A 82 5.52 23.65 -21.50
C GLU A 82 4.47 23.22 -20.46
N LEU A 83 4.58 23.68 -19.22
CA LEU A 83 3.58 23.43 -18.18
C LEU A 83 2.27 24.19 -18.45
N ALA A 84 2.35 25.34 -19.13
CA ALA A 84 1.20 26.20 -19.40
C ALA A 84 0.33 25.71 -20.57
N SER A 85 0.90 25.01 -21.56
CA SER A 85 0.13 24.43 -22.68
C SER A 85 -0.74 23.26 -22.22
N PHE A 86 -0.17 22.33 -21.45
CA PHE A 86 -0.90 21.19 -20.84
C PHE A 86 -2.05 21.63 -19.92
N GLY A 87 -1.90 22.77 -19.24
CA GLY A 87 -2.96 23.35 -18.41
C GLY A 87 -4.17 23.88 -19.20
N LYS A 88 -4.02 24.16 -20.51
CA LYS A 88 -5.05 24.83 -21.31
C LYS A 88 -5.96 23.86 -22.09
N GLU A 89 -5.45 22.71 -22.51
CA GLU A 89 -6.26 21.66 -23.16
C GLU A 89 -7.07 20.82 -22.15
N THR A 90 -6.54 20.64 -20.95
CA THR A 90 -7.15 19.78 -19.92
C THR A 90 -8.52 20.28 -19.44
N VAL A 91 -8.71 21.60 -19.27
CA VAL A 91 -9.98 22.19 -18.79
C VAL A 91 -11.15 21.89 -19.75
N GLY A 92 -10.92 21.98 -21.07
CA GLY A 92 -11.93 21.65 -22.08
C GLY A 92 -12.25 20.14 -22.15
N SER A 93 -11.24 19.30 -21.90
CA SER A 93 -11.41 17.84 -21.89
C SER A 93 -12.24 17.35 -20.69
N VAL A 94 -11.99 17.89 -19.48
CA VAL A 94 -12.62 17.43 -18.22
C VAL A 94 -14.15 17.42 -18.27
N HIS A 95 -14.80 18.40 -18.92
CA HIS A 95 -16.26 18.43 -19.06
C HIS A 95 -16.80 17.29 -19.94
N LYS A 96 -16.24 17.09 -21.15
CA LYS A 96 -16.60 15.97 -22.02
C LYS A 96 -16.30 14.62 -21.35
N GLN A 97 -15.16 14.52 -20.69
CA GLN A 97 -14.72 13.30 -20.01
C GLN A 97 -15.56 12.98 -18.78
N SER A 98 -16.31 13.94 -18.22
CA SER A 98 -17.27 13.71 -17.13
C SER A 98 -18.62 13.19 -17.65
N PHE A 99 -19.14 13.74 -18.75
CA PHE A 99 -20.37 13.23 -19.39
C PHE A 99 -20.23 11.76 -19.82
N LEU A 100 -19.12 11.39 -20.46
CA LEU A 100 -18.84 10.00 -20.84
C LEU A 100 -18.67 9.04 -19.65
N ARG A 101 -18.31 9.54 -18.46
CA ARG A 101 -18.26 8.72 -17.22
C ARG A 101 -19.64 8.52 -16.59
N LEU A 102 -20.56 9.47 -16.75
CA LEU A 102 -21.92 9.38 -16.22
C LEU A 102 -22.82 8.48 -17.09
N LEU A 103 -22.62 8.48 -18.41
CA LEU A 103 -23.38 7.69 -19.38
C LEU A 103 -23.59 6.20 -18.98
N PRO A 104 -22.55 5.40 -18.61
CA PRO A 104 -22.77 4.00 -18.21
C PRO A 104 -23.57 3.88 -16.91
N LEU A 105 -23.46 4.81 -15.96
CA LEU A 105 -24.27 4.82 -14.73
C LEU A 105 -25.73 5.09 -15.05
N ALA A 106 -26.00 6.10 -15.89
CA ALA A 106 -27.34 6.44 -16.35
C ALA A 106 -28.00 5.27 -17.11
N LEU A 107 -27.24 4.58 -17.97
CA LEU A 107 -27.72 3.38 -18.68
C LEU A 107 -28.05 2.23 -17.71
N THR A 108 -27.23 1.98 -16.68
CA THR A 108 -27.55 0.95 -15.67
C THR A 108 -28.78 1.31 -14.81
N LEU A 109 -28.96 2.60 -14.48
CA LEU A 109 -30.11 3.06 -13.71
C LEU A 109 -31.41 3.01 -14.53
N LEU A 110 -31.36 3.40 -15.81
CA LEU A 110 -32.47 3.27 -16.75
C LEU A 110 -32.87 1.80 -16.96
N LEU A 111 -31.90 0.91 -17.15
CA LEU A 111 -32.18 -0.53 -17.28
C LEU A 111 -32.78 -1.11 -15.99
N GLY A 112 -32.29 -0.70 -14.82
CA GLY A 112 -32.87 -1.08 -13.53
C GLY A 112 -34.32 -0.61 -13.35
N LEU A 113 -34.64 0.62 -13.79
CA LEU A 113 -36.00 1.15 -13.79
C LEU A 113 -36.91 0.35 -14.74
N VAL A 114 -36.48 0.05 -15.97
CA VAL A 114 -37.25 -0.75 -16.92
C VAL A 114 -37.48 -2.19 -16.40
N VAL A 115 -36.49 -2.79 -15.76
CA VAL A 115 -36.59 -4.10 -15.09
C VAL A 115 -37.66 -4.10 -13.99
N PHE A 116 -37.77 -3.02 -13.19
CA PHE A 116 -38.77 -2.91 -12.13
C PHE A 116 -40.17 -2.55 -12.64
N VAL A 117 -40.27 -1.69 -13.66
CA VAL A 117 -41.55 -1.19 -14.20
C VAL A 117 -42.23 -2.21 -15.14
N THR A 118 -41.48 -3.02 -15.90
CA THR A 118 -42.08 -3.95 -16.88
C THR A 118 -43.10 -4.93 -16.26
N PRO A 119 -42.81 -5.62 -15.14
CA PRO A 119 -43.78 -6.56 -14.54
C PRO A 119 -45.04 -5.86 -14.01
N LEU A 120 -44.92 -4.62 -13.55
CA LEU A 120 -46.08 -3.80 -13.14
C LEU A 120 -46.91 -3.40 -14.36
N ALA A 121 -46.25 -2.98 -15.46
CA ALA A 121 -46.91 -2.63 -16.70
C ALA A 121 -47.70 -3.81 -17.30
N PHE A 122 -47.17 -5.04 -17.26
CA PHE A 122 -47.86 -6.25 -17.74
C PHE A 122 -49.17 -6.57 -16.98
N VAL A 123 -49.32 -6.09 -15.75
CA VAL A 123 -50.54 -6.31 -14.94
C VAL A 123 -51.50 -5.13 -15.03
N VAL A 124 -50.98 -3.90 -15.15
CA VAL A 124 -51.80 -2.67 -15.23
C VAL A 124 -52.30 -2.37 -16.65
N LEU A 125 -51.58 -2.75 -17.71
CA LEU A 125 -51.98 -2.47 -19.10
C LEU A 125 -53.34 -3.06 -19.50
N PRO A 126 -53.70 -4.32 -19.20
CA PRO A 126 -55.01 -4.87 -19.58
C PRO A 126 -56.16 -4.16 -18.86
N GLN A 127 -55.96 -3.87 -17.57
CA GLN A 127 -56.89 -3.12 -16.72
C GLN A 127 -57.12 -1.68 -17.23
N LEU A 128 -56.10 -1.05 -17.84
CA LEU A 128 -56.21 0.29 -18.41
C LEU A 128 -56.82 0.32 -19.82
N LEU A 129 -56.60 -0.73 -20.61
CA LEU A 129 -57.03 -0.78 -22.01
C LEU A 129 -58.47 -1.32 -22.19
N TRP A 130 -58.84 -2.39 -21.46
CA TRP A 130 -60.08 -3.14 -21.70
C TRP A 130 -60.76 -3.63 -20.41
N ALA A 131 -60.80 -2.80 -19.36
CA ALA A 131 -61.34 -3.14 -18.03
C ALA A 131 -62.64 -3.98 -18.03
N GLU A 132 -63.61 -3.62 -18.87
CA GLU A 132 -64.92 -4.29 -18.99
C GLU A 132 -64.86 -5.77 -19.45
N HIS A 133 -63.75 -6.21 -20.04
CA HIS A 133 -63.56 -7.56 -20.60
C HIS A 133 -62.69 -8.46 -19.72
N VAL A 134 -62.00 -7.90 -18.71
CA VAL A 134 -61.04 -8.66 -17.90
C VAL A 134 -61.78 -9.47 -16.83
N GLN A 135 -61.63 -10.80 -16.84
CA GLN A 135 -62.28 -11.68 -15.88
C GLN A 135 -61.84 -11.38 -14.43
N SER A 136 -62.79 -11.48 -13.48
CA SER A 136 -62.55 -11.14 -12.09
C SER A 136 -61.55 -12.09 -11.41
N CYS A 137 -60.58 -11.50 -10.71
CA CYS A 137 -59.48 -12.22 -10.06
C CYS A 137 -59.99 -13.13 -8.93
N GLY A 138 -59.84 -14.45 -9.11
CA GLY A 138 -60.14 -15.44 -8.06
C GLY A 138 -59.07 -15.49 -6.96
N THR A 139 -59.34 -16.22 -5.88
CA THR A 139 -58.40 -16.34 -4.73
C THR A 139 -57.02 -16.89 -5.08
N ALA A 140 -56.90 -17.70 -6.13
CA ALA A 140 -55.61 -18.15 -6.67
C ALA A 140 -54.82 -17.01 -7.35
N CYS A 141 -55.52 -16.09 -8.01
CA CYS A 141 -54.96 -14.90 -8.65
C CYS A 141 -54.49 -13.87 -7.60
N GLU A 142 -55.25 -13.66 -6.51
CA GLU A 142 -54.80 -12.88 -5.34
C GLU A 142 -53.49 -13.43 -4.72
N GLY A 143 -53.34 -14.76 -4.67
CA GLY A 143 -52.09 -15.40 -4.24
C GLY A 143 -50.89 -15.08 -5.16
N LEU A 144 -51.13 -14.93 -6.47
CA LEU A 144 -50.11 -14.51 -7.43
C LEU A 144 -49.75 -13.03 -7.27
N PHE A 145 -50.71 -12.15 -6.95
CA PHE A 145 -50.44 -10.74 -6.61
C PHE A 145 -49.53 -10.62 -5.38
N LEU A 146 -49.83 -11.36 -4.32
CA LEU A 146 -49.00 -11.42 -3.12
C LEU A 146 -47.57 -11.89 -3.44
N SER A 147 -47.45 -12.94 -4.27
CA SER A 147 -46.16 -13.45 -4.74
C SER A 147 -45.39 -12.41 -5.56
N LEU A 148 -46.05 -11.73 -6.49
CA LEU A 148 -45.49 -10.68 -7.34
C LEU A 148 -44.95 -9.51 -6.49
N ALA A 149 -45.72 -9.05 -5.50
CA ALA A 149 -45.33 -7.96 -4.61
C ALA A 149 -44.07 -8.29 -3.80
N PHE A 150 -43.99 -9.47 -3.19
CA PHE A 150 -42.79 -9.90 -2.46
C PHE A 150 -41.58 -10.09 -3.39
N LYS A 151 -41.76 -10.69 -4.57
CA LYS A 151 -40.68 -10.87 -5.55
C LYS A 151 -40.15 -9.53 -6.09
N LEU A 152 -41.03 -8.55 -6.35
CA LEU A 152 -40.62 -7.19 -6.75
C LEU A 152 -39.92 -6.44 -5.62
N LEU A 153 -40.34 -6.60 -4.36
CA LEU A 153 -39.64 -6.04 -3.20
C LEU A 153 -38.21 -6.62 -3.08
N ILE A 154 -38.06 -7.94 -3.23
CA ILE A 154 -36.75 -8.60 -3.25
C ILE A 154 -35.90 -8.08 -4.42
N LEU A 155 -36.47 -7.98 -5.64
CA LEU A 155 -35.77 -7.47 -6.82
C LEU A 155 -35.32 -6.02 -6.65
N MET A 156 -36.12 -5.18 -5.98
CA MET A 156 -35.79 -3.79 -5.66
C MET A 156 -34.65 -3.68 -4.65
N LEU A 157 -34.70 -4.44 -3.53
CA LEU A 157 -33.62 -4.48 -2.55
C LEU A 157 -32.31 -5.05 -3.12
N ALA A 158 -32.41 -6.07 -3.97
CA ALA A 158 -31.27 -6.69 -4.65
C ALA A 158 -30.65 -5.73 -5.68
N GLY A 159 -31.49 -5.02 -6.45
CA GLY A 159 -31.08 -3.93 -7.34
C GLY A 159 -30.36 -2.81 -6.58
N TRP A 160 -30.94 -2.34 -5.47
CA TRP A 160 -30.32 -1.36 -4.57
C TRP A 160 -28.93 -1.81 -4.11
N ALA A 161 -28.79 -3.06 -3.64
CA ALA A 161 -27.53 -3.61 -3.16
C ALA A 161 -26.42 -3.69 -4.23
N LEU A 162 -26.75 -3.92 -5.51
CA LEU A 162 -25.75 -3.96 -6.59
C LEU A 162 -25.48 -2.59 -7.25
N PHE A 163 -26.49 -1.72 -7.38
CA PHE A 163 -26.36 -0.47 -8.13
C PHE A 163 -26.03 0.77 -7.28
N LEU A 164 -26.46 0.82 -6.01
CA LEU A 164 -26.16 1.95 -5.12
C LEU A 164 -24.91 1.75 -4.25
N ARG A 165 -24.27 0.57 -4.31
CA ARG A 165 -22.94 0.32 -3.72
C ARG A 165 -21.90 1.12 -4.51
N PRO A 166 -21.30 2.21 -3.96
CA PRO A 166 -20.48 3.12 -4.75
C PRO A 166 -19.22 2.41 -5.28
N PRO A 167 -18.90 2.52 -6.59
CA PRO A 167 -17.69 1.94 -7.12
C PRO A 167 -16.49 2.71 -6.58
N ARG A 168 -15.78 2.11 -5.59
CA ARG A 168 -14.56 2.66 -4.96
C ARG A 168 -13.46 3.08 -5.96
N SER A 169 -13.53 2.57 -7.19
CA SER A 169 -12.61 2.86 -8.29
C SER A 169 -13.36 2.92 -9.62
N THR A 170 -13.20 4.02 -10.36
CA THR A 170 -13.81 4.23 -11.68
C THR A 170 -12.99 3.57 -12.78
N LEU A 171 -13.28 2.31 -13.09
CA LEU A 171 -12.66 1.60 -14.20
C LEU A 171 -13.02 2.27 -15.55
N PRO A 172 -12.03 2.55 -16.43
CA PRO A 172 -12.25 3.29 -17.68
C PRO A 172 -12.89 2.45 -18.80
N ARG A 173 -13.31 1.22 -18.53
CA ARG A 173 -13.91 0.30 -19.51
C ARG A 173 -15.05 -0.50 -18.89
N LEU A 174 -16.04 -0.82 -19.74
CA LEU A 174 -17.23 -1.58 -19.38
C LEU A 174 -16.83 -2.97 -18.87
N ALA A 175 -17.23 -3.33 -17.64
CA ALA A 175 -16.90 -4.63 -17.06
C ALA A 175 -17.64 -5.74 -17.82
N VAL A 176 -16.90 -6.63 -18.51
CA VAL A 176 -17.45 -7.58 -19.49
C VAL A 176 -18.61 -8.41 -18.92
N TYR A 177 -18.51 -8.90 -17.69
CA TYR A 177 -19.62 -9.63 -17.05
C TYR A 177 -20.86 -8.76 -16.81
N ARG A 178 -20.70 -7.50 -16.36
CA ARG A 178 -21.84 -6.57 -16.19
C ARG A 178 -22.47 -6.22 -17.54
N ALA A 179 -21.67 -6.06 -18.59
CA ALA A 179 -22.15 -5.84 -19.95
C ALA A 179 -22.94 -7.05 -20.48
N LEU A 180 -22.40 -8.26 -20.33
CA LEU A 180 -23.04 -9.51 -20.73
C LEU A 180 -24.38 -9.73 -19.98
N LEU A 181 -24.40 -9.47 -18.68
CA LEU A 181 -25.61 -9.56 -17.85
C LEU A 181 -26.66 -8.51 -18.25
N ALA A 182 -26.24 -7.27 -18.56
CA ALA A 182 -27.15 -6.22 -19.03
C ALA A 182 -27.71 -6.49 -20.44
N VAL A 183 -26.93 -7.12 -21.33
CA VAL A 183 -27.41 -7.60 -22.63
C VAL A 183 -28.37 -8.78 -22.44
N LEU A 184 -28.07 -9.70 -21.53
CA LEU A 184 -28.94 -10.83 -21.22
C LEU A 184 -30.30 -10.37 -20.65
N THR A 185 -30.33 -9.45 -19.69
CA THR A 185 -31.59 -8.91 -19.15
C THR A 185 -32.37 -8.13 -20.21
N LEU A 186 -31.69 -7.38 -21.09
CA LEU A 186 -32.34 -6.67 -22.19
C LEU A 186 -32.94 -7.62 -23.23
N LEU A 187 -32.23 -8.71 -23.59
CA LEU A 187 -32.77 -9.75 -24.49
C LEU A 187 -33.95 -10.50 -23.87
N LEU A 188 -33.89 -10.82 -22.57
CA LEU A 188 -35.00 -11.40 -21.83
C LEU A 188 -36.22 -10.46 -21.86
N LEU A 189 -36.05 -9.19 -21.45
CA LEU A 189 -37.13 -8.19 -21.49
C LEU A 189 -37.75 -8.04 -22.88
N LEU A 190 -36.93 -7.96 -23.94
CA LEU A 190 -37.43 -7.88 -25.32
C LEU A 190 -38.24 -9.13 -25.71
N SER A 191 -37.77 -10.33 -25.37
CA SER A 191 -38.50 -11.57 -25.68
C SER A 191 -39.85 -11.65 -24.94
N TYR A 192 -39.89 -11.23 -23.68
CA TYR A 192 -41.13 -11.14 -22.89
C TYR A 192 -42.09 -10.06 -23.41
N TRP A 193 -41.59 -8.87 -23.79
CA TRP A 193 -42.41 -7.82 -24.41
C TRP A 193 -43.00 -8.23 -25.76
N LEU A 194 -42.23 -8.92 -26.61
CA LEU A 194 -42.70 -9.43 -27.90
C LEU A 194 -43.79 -10.50 -27.71
N PHE A 195 -43.61 -11.44 -26.77
CA PHE A 195 -44.62 -12.43 -26.45
C PHE A 195 -45.89 -11.78 -25.88
N TYR A 196 -45.74 -10.85 -24.93
CA TYR A 196 -46.85 -10.09 -24.33
C TYR A 196 -47.66 -9.32 -25.39
N GLY A 197 -46.98 -8.64 -26.32
CA GLY A 197 -47.63 -7.94 -27.43
C GLY A 197 -48.48 -8.88 -28.29
N VAL A 198 -47.91 -9.98 -28.77
CA VAL A 198 -48.57 -10.90 -29.72
C VAL A 198 -49.59 -11.86 -29.07
N ARG A 199 -49.48 -12.12 -27.75
CA ARG A 199 -50.33 -13.12 -27.06
C ARG A 199 -51.26 -12.58 -25.99
N ILE A 200 -51.15 -11.31 -25.62
CA ILE A 200 -52.02 -10.69 -24.60
C ILE A 200 -52.65 -9.41 -25.13
N LEU A 201 -51.88 -8.54 -25.82
CA LEU A 201 -52.43 -7.29 -26.39
C LEU A 201 -53.17 -7.50 -27.72
N ASP A 202 -52.57 -8.22 -28.67
CA ASP A 202 -53.14 -8.42 -30.02
C ASP A 202 -54.34 -9.37 -30.02
N THR A 203 -54.29 -10.41 -29.18
CA THR A 203 -55.37 -11.42 -29.04
C THR A 203 -56.36 -11.15 -27.92
N GLN A 204 -56.19 -10.06 -27.16
CA GLN A 204 -57.06 -9.64 -26.03
C GLN A 204 -57.42 -10.81 -25.09
N ASP A 205 -56.43 -11.33 -24.35
CA ASP A 205 -56.64 -12.49 -23.47
C ASP A 205 -57.48 -12.12 -22.22
N GLU A 206 -58.73 -12.59 -22.21
CA GLU A 206 -59.70 -12.44 -21.11
C GLU A 206 -59.19 -13.03 -19.77
N ASN A 207 -58.26 -13.99 -19.81
CA ASN A 207 -57.82 -14.76 -18.64
C ASN A 207 -56.75 -14.01 -17.83
N TYR A 208 -57.22 -13.13 -16.95
CA TYR A 208 -56.36 -12.33 -16.08
C TYR A 208 -55.40 -13.16 -15.20
N GLN A 209 -55.81 -14.35 -14.74
CA GLN A 209 -54.92 -15.23 -13.97
C GLN A 209 -53.70 -15.68 -14.81
N GLY A 210 -53.90 -15.95 -16.10
CA GLY A 210 -52.83 -16.27 -17.05
C GLY A 210 -51.85 -15.09 -17.22
N ILE A 211 -52.37 -13.87 -17.34
CA ILE A 211 -51.56 -12.66 -17.47
C ILE A 211 -50.72 -12.41 -16.20
N VAL A 212 -51.33 -12.48 -15.02
CA VAL A 212 -50.60 -12.30 -13.75
C VAL A 212 -49.57 -13.42 -13.54
N GLN A 213 -49.87 -14.67 -13.91
CA GLN A 213 -48.91 -15.77 -13.88
C GLN A 213 -47.73 -15.55 -14.85
N PHE A 214 -47.98 -15.00 -16.04
CA PHE A 214 -46.93 -14.61 -16.99
C PHE A 214 -46.03 -13.50 -16.43
N ALA A 215 -46.61 -12.46 -15.82
CA ALA A 215 -45.86 -11.39 -15.16
C ALA A 215 -45.01 -11.91 -13.98
N VAL A 216 -45.54 -12.84 -13.17
CA VAL A 216 -44.76 -13.52 -12.11
C VAL A 216 -43.57 -14.30 -12.70
N SER A 217 -43.75 -15.00 -13.83
CA SER A 217 -42.65 -15.73 -14.49
C SER A 217 -41.53 -14.81 -15.02
N LEU A 218 -41.86 -13.58 -15.43
CA LEU A 218 -40.87 -12.57 -15.77
C LEU A 218 -40.07 -12.16 -14.53
N VAL A 219 -40.71 -11.93 -13.38
CA VAL A 219 -39.97 -11.58 -12.15
C VAL A 219 -39.09 -12.74 -11.68
N ASP A 220 -39.54 -13.99 -11.83
CA ASP A 220 -38.72 -15.16 -11.52
C ASP A 220 -37.48 -15.25 -12.41
N THR A 221 -37.60 -15.08 -13.74
CA THR A 221 -36.43 -15.09 -14.64
C THR A 221 -35.49 -13.90 -14.40
N LEU A 222 -36.02 -12.73 -14.05
CA LEU A 222 -35.23 -11.57 -13.62
C LEU A 222 -34.47 -11.84 -12.30
N LEU A 223 -35.11 -12.48 -11.31
CA LEU A 223 -34.48 -12.88 -10.05
C LEU A 223 -33.40 -13.95 -10.27
N PHE A 224 -33.64 -14.99 -11.09
CA PHE A 224 -32.60 -15.96 -11.44
C PHE A 224 -31.42 -15.32 -12.17
N THR A 225 -31.67 -14.36 -13.06
CA THR A 225 -30.61 -13.58 -13.73
C THR A 225 -29.84 -12.71 -12.74
N HIS A 226 -30.51 -12.16 -11.71
CA HIS A 226 -29.85 -11.46 -10.61
C HIS A 226 -29.00 -12.39 -9.73
N TYR A 227 -29.49 -13.58 -9.35
CA TYR A 227 -28.69 -14.54 -8.58
C TYR A 227 -27.45 -15.00 -9.38
N LEU A 228 -27.58 -15.22 -10.68
CA LEU A 228 -26.45 -15.46 -11.57
C LEU A 228 -25.46 -14.28 -11.59
N ALA A 229 -25.96 -13.03 -11.58
CA ALA A 229 -25.11 -11.84 -11.46
C ALA A 229 -24.31 -11.83 -10.14
N VAL A 230 -24.94 -12.14 -9.01
CA VAL A 230 -24.27 -12.21 -7.69
C VAL A 230 -23.18 -13.30 -7.68
N VAL A 231 -23.48 -14.48 -8.22
CA VAL A 231 -22.50 -15.59 -8.30
C VAL A 231 -21.30 -15.23 -9.19
N LEU A 232 -21.55 -14.64 -10.36
CA LEU A 232 -20.50 -14.25 -11.31
C LEU A 232 -19.67 -13.04 -10.85
N LEU A 233 -20.27 -12.11 -10.11
CA LEU A 233 -19.63 -10.86 -9.71
C LEU A 233 -18.96 -10.92 -8.33
N GLU A 234 -19.60 -11.49 -7.31
CA GLU A 234 -19.05 -11.50 -5.94
C GLU A 234 -18.45 -12.88 -5.60
N VAL A 235 -19.22 -13.97 -5.72
CA VAL A 235 -18.82 -15.31 -5.22
C VAL A 235 -17.54 -15.83 -5.88
N ARG A 236 -17.39 -15.66 -7.20
CA ARG A 236 -16.21 -16.08 -7.96
C ARG A 236 -14.89 -15.42 -7.51
N GLN A 237 -14.96 -14.27 -6.81
CA GLN A 237 -13.77 -13.53 -6.37
C GLN A 237 -13.26 -13.99 -4.99
N LEU A 238 -14.07 -14.75 -4.22
CA LEU A 238 -13.77 -15.09 -2.81
C LEU A 238 -12.76 -16.23 -2.63
N GLN A 239 -12.63 -17.16 -3.59
CA GLN A 239 -11.65 -18.24 -3.51
C GLN A 239 -10.27 -17.74 -3.98
N PRO A 240 -9.22 -17.73 -3.14
CA PRO A 240 -7.88 -17.32 -3.57
C PRO A 240 -7.26 -18.37 -4.51
N CYS A 241 -6.96 -17.95 -5.75
CA CYS A 241 -6.38 -18.83 -6.78
C CYS A 241 -4.94 -18.46 -7.15
N PHE A 242 -4.53 -17.22 -6.85
CA PHE A 242 -3.24 -16.65 -7.24
C PHE A 242 -2.56 -15.95 -6.08
N SER A 243 -1.25 -16.13 -5.96
CA SER A 243 -0.38 -15.27 -5.18
C SER A 243 0.27 -14.26 -6.13
N LEU A 244 0.05 -12.97 -5.90
CA LEU A 244 0.80 -11.90 -6.53
C LEU A 244 2.04 -11.60 -5.71
N CYS A 245 3.20 -11.53 -6.35
CA CYS A 245 4.35 -10.80 -5.82
C CYS A 245 4.32 -9.38 -6.38
N VAL A 246 4.22 -8.38 -5.50
CA VAL A 246 4.26 -6.95 -5.85
C VAL A 246 5.59 -6.40 -5.38
N THR A 247 6.36 -5.81 -6.29
CA THR A 247 7.72 -5.34 -6.04
C THR A 247 7.87 -3.88 -6.45
N ARG A 248 8.41 -3.02 -5.58
CA ARG A 248 8.61 -1.59 -5.89
C ARG A 248 9.96 -1.40 -6.58
N SER A 249 9.94 -0.91 -7.82
CA SER A 249 11.09 -0.91 -8.74
C SER A 249 12.27 -0.01 -8.33
N SER A 250 12.07 0.84 -7.32
CA SER A 250 13.03 1.87 -6.93
C SER A 250 13.98 1.45 -5.82
N ASP A 251 13.51 0.59 -4.91
CA ASP A 251 14.10 0.23 -3.62
C ASP A 251 13.99 -1.26 -3.30
N GLY A 252 13.16 -2.01 -4.05
CA GLY A 252 13.04 -3.45 -3.90
C GLY A 252 12.15 -3.91 -2.75
N GLU A 253 11.32 -3.05 -2.14
CA GLU A 253 10.31 -3.53 -1.18
C GLU A 253 9.34 -4.50 -1.91
N THR A 254 9.20 -5.72 -1.38
CA THR A 254 8.35 -6.77 -1.94
C THR A 254 7.27 -7.19 -0.96
N ARG A 255 6.02 -7.32 -1.42
CA ARG A 255 4.89 -7.86 -0.65
C ARG A 255 4.17 -8.94 -1.46
N HIS A 256 3.48 -9.84 -0.75
CA HIS A 256 2.75 -10.96 -1.34
C HIS A 256 1.27 -10.90 -1.00
N TYR A 257 0.40 -11.08 -2.01
CA TYR A 257 -1.05 -10.96 -1.86
C TYR A 257 -1.78 -12.15 -2.48
N SER A 258 -2.72 -12.73 -1.74
CA SER A 258 -3.56 -13.82 -2.24
C SER A 258 -4.85 -13.26 -2.83
N LEU A 259 -5.06 -13.41 -4.14
CA LEU A 259 -6.24 -12.93 -4.86
C LEU A 259 -7.00 -14.09 -5.53
N GLY A 260 -8.32 -13.93 -5.63
CA GLY A 260 -9.18 -14.81 -6.42
C GLY A 260 -9.11 -14.54 -7.92
N GLN A 261 -10.05 -15.11 -8.68
CA GLN A 261 -10.04 -15.03 -10.14
C GLN A 261 -10.54 -13.67 -10.66
N LEU A 262 -9.62 -12.69 -10.69
CA LEU A 262 -9.85 -11.31 -11.14
C LEU A 262 -9.34 -11.07 -12.57
N SER A 263 -9.76 -9.97 -13.20
CA SER A 263 -9.07 -9.43 -14.37
C SER A 263 -7.82 -8.65 -13.98
N ILE A 264 -6.86 -8.46 -14.90
CA ILE A 264 -5.64 -7.67 -14.65
C ILE A 264 -6.00 -6.26 -14.16
N GLN A 265 -6.96 -5.58 -14.79
CA GLN A 265 -7.52 -4.30 -14.33
C GLN A 265 -8.03 -4.32 -12.89
N ARG A 266 -8.72 -5.38 -12.45
CA ARG A 266 -9.27 -5.46 -11.09
C ARG A 266 -8.21 -5.84 -10.07
N ALA A 267 -7.31 -6.76 -10.41
CA ALA A 267 -6.15 -7.12 -9.60
C ALA A 267 -5.24 -5.90 -9.36
N ALA A 268 -4.99 -5.10 -10.40
CA ALA A 268 -4.22 -3.87 -10.33
C ALA A 268 -4.80 -2.84 -9.33
N LEU A 269 -6.13 -2.66 -9.32
CA LEU A 269 -6.79 -1.79 -8.34
C LEU A 269 -6.63 -2.32 -6.91
N VAL A 270 -6.80 -3.63 -6.70
CA VAL A 270 -6.61 -4.24 -5.38
C VAL A 270 -5.14 -4.14 -4.93
N VAL A 271 -4.18 -4.27 -5.85
CA VAL A 271 -2.75 -4.04 -5.57
C VAL A 271 -2.47 -2.57 -5.19
N LEU A 272 -3.16 -1.59 -5.79
CA LEU A 272 -3.04 -0.20 -5.37
C LEU A 272 -3.66 0.03 -3.98
N GLU A 273 -4.84 -0.51 -3.71
CA GLU A 273 -5.48 -0.45 -2.38
C GLU A 273 -4.55 -1.03 -1.28
N HIS A 274 -3.91 -2.18 -1.54
CA HIS A 274 -2.92 -2.77 -0.62
C HIS A 274 -1.58 -2.01 -0.59
N TYR A 275 -1.12 -1.45 -1.72
CA TYR A 275 0.09 -0.61 -1.75
C TYR A 275 -0.05 0.58 -0.78
N TYR A 276 -1.20 1.25 -0.81
CA TYR A 276 -1.47 2.37 0.08
C TYR A 276 -1.58 1.94 1.57
N MET A 277 -1.97 0.70 1.85
CA MET A 277 -2.19 0.13 3.19
C MET A 277 -0.99 -0.59 3.83
N ASP A 278 -0.05 -1.15 3.05
CA ASP A 278 1.00 -2.05 3.57
C ASP A 278 2.44 -1.58 3.32
N PHE A 279 2.69 -0.83 2.24
CA PHE A 279 4.04 -0.43 1.85
C PHE A 279 4.51 0.81 2.63
N SER A 280 5.81 0.83 2.92
CA SER A 280 6.47 1.98 3.53
C SER A 280 6.47 3.21 2.60
N VAL A 281 6.65 4.41 3.16
CA VAL A 281 6.83 5.65 2.37
C VAL A 281 8.01 5.53 1.40
N HIS A 282 7.76 5.78 0.11
CA HIS A 282 8.81 5.77 -0.91
C HIS A 282 9.81 6.93 -0.70
N ASN A 283 10.99 6.61 -0.19
CA ASN A 283 12.04 7.58 0.14
C ASN A 283 13.01 7.81 -1.02
N ALA A 284 12.59 8.58 -2.04
CA ALA A 284 13.41 8.91 -3.20
C ALA A 284 14.77 9.55 -2.83
N ALA A 285 14.81 10.36 -1.76
CA ALA A 285 16.00 11.07 -1.31
C ALA A 285 17.11 10.12 -0.81
N LEU A 286 16.75 8.96 -0.25
CA LEU A 286 17.72 7.91 0.11
C LEU A 286 18.39 7.31 -1.14
N LEU A 287 17.61 7.02 -2.17
CA LEU A 287 18.06 6.38 -3.41
C LEU A 287 18.96 7.32 -4.24
N THR A 288 18.59 8.60 -4.35
CA THR A 288 19.45 9.62 -4.98
C THR A 288 20.74 9.82 -4.19
N ALA A 289 20.71 9.71 -2.86
CA ALA A 289 21.92 9.75 -2.02
C ALA A 289 22.82 8.50 -2.13
N ALA A 290 22.30 7.36 -2.61
CA ALA A 290 23.10 6.19 -2.99
C ALA A 290 23.73 6.39 -4.38
N LYS A 291 22.90 6.71 -5.40
CA LYS A 291 23.34 6.95 -6.79
C LYS A 291 24.44 8.02 -6.88
N THR A 292 24.33 9.10 -6.11
CA THR A 292 25.34 10.18 -6.08
C THR A 292 26.65 9.80 -5.38
N ARG A 293 26.66 8.80 -4.48
CA ARG A 293 27.91 8.22 -3.96
C ARG A 293 28.61 7.38 -5.03
N THR A 294 27.86 6.48 -5.68
CA THR A 294 28.38 5.66 -6.79
C THR A 294 28.93 6.52 -7.93
N ALA A 295 28.22 7.59 -8.32
CA ALA A 295 28.71 8.54 -9.32
C ALA A 295 29.99 9.28 -8.89
N LYS A 296 30.10 9.66 -7.61
CA LYS A 296 31.34 10.27 -7.07
C LYS A 296 32.52 9.30 -7.05
N HIS A 297 32.29 8.03 -6.74
CA HIS A 297 33.33 6.99 -6.79
C HIS A 297 33.91 6.85 -8.20
N LEU A 298 33.02 6.72 -9.20
CA LEU A 298 33.40 6.66 -10.61
C LEU A 298 34.06 7.96 -11.12
N ALA A 299 33.64 9.12 -10.62
CA ALA A 299 34.21 10.42 -10.99
C ALA A 299 35.54 10.76 -10.29
N ALA A 300 35.90 10.05 -9.21
CA ALA A 300 37.21 10.20 -8.56
C ALA A 300 38.38 9.62 -9.41
N LEU A 301 38.06 8.94 -10.51
CA LEU A 301 38.99 8.32 -11.47
C LEU A 301 39.77 9.36 -12.30
N LYS A 302 40.61 10.20 -11.66
CA LYS A 302 41.62 10.99 -12.37
C LYS A 302 42.88 10.16 -12.65
N VAL A 303 42.91 9.52 -13.82
CA VAL A 303 44.11 8.86 -14.36
C VAL A 303 45.09 9.94 -14.84
N TYR A 304 46.13 10.19 -14.05
CA TYR A 304 47.29 10.96 -14.53
C TYR A 304 48.14 10.07 -15.44
N ASN A 305 48.38 10.53 -16.66
CA ASN A 305 49.22 9.81 -17.64
C ASN A 305 50.69 10.18 -17.36
N VAL A 306 51.44 9.29 -16.72
CA VAL A 306 52.81 9.55 -16.22
C VAL A 306 53.88 9.33 -17.30
N ASP A 307 53.53 8.68 -18.42
CA ASP A 307 54.44 8.46 -19.54
C ASP A 307 54.72 9.78 -20.30
N GLY A 308 55.99 10.19 -20.35
CA GLY A 308 56.45 11.30 -21.18
C GLY A 308 56.33 11.01 -22.69
N PRO A 309 56.47 12.04 -23.55
CA PRO A 309 56.22 11.92 -24.99
C PRO A 309 57.33 11.13 -25.71
N GLY A 310 57.21 9.79 -25.76
CA GLY A 310 58.17 8.96 -26.50
C GLY A 310 58.12 7.44 -26.25
N SER A 311 56.96 6.78 -26.28
CA SER A 311 56.93 5.32 -26.43
C SER A 311 55.68 4.80 -27.18
N ASP A 312 55.90 3.91 -28.15
CA ASP A 312 54.85 3.30 -28.99
C ASP A 312 54.12 2.14 -28.27
N GLY A 313 53.66 2.41 -27.05
CA GLY A 313 53.08 1.42 -26.15
C GLY A 313 51.58 1.15 -26.32
N ALA A 314 50.91 1.75 -27.30
CA ALA A 314 49.45 1.92 -27.35
C ALA A 314 48.64 0.64 -27.04
N ALA A 315 48.92 -0.48 -27.70
CA ALA A 315 48.20 -1.74 -27.48
C ALA A 315 48.47 -2.38 -26.09
N SER A 316 49.70 -2.22 -25.58
CA SER A 316 50.08 -2.71 -24.25
C SER A 316 49.45 -1.85 -23.15
N GLN A 317 49.54 -0.51 -23.28
CA GLN A 317 48.83 0.44 -22.43
C GLN A 317 47.32 0.18 -22.41
N SER A 318 46.68 -0.15 -23.54
CA SER A 318 45.26 -0.50 -23.55
C SER A 318 44.96 -1.74 -22.70
N ARG A 319 45.78 -2.79 -22.78
CA ARG A 319 45.61 -3.99 -21.94
C ARG A 319 45.88 -3.73 -20.46
N THR A 320 46.90 -2.95 -20.10
CA THR A 320 47.17 -2.62 -18.69
C THR A 320 46.14 -1.66 -18.11
N LYS A 321 45.68 -0.66 -18.89
CA LYS A 321 44.57 0.24 -18.50
C LYS A 321 43.25 -0.55 -18.31
N MET A 322 42.95 -1.53 -19.16
CA MET A 322 41.79 -2.41 -18.98
C MET A 322 41.93 -3.37 -17.77
N ALA A 323 43.11 -3.94 -17.53
CA ALA A 323 43.36 -4.82 -16.39
C ALA A 323 43.36 -4.08 -15.05
N ALA A 324 43.89 -2.84 -15.01
CA ALA A 324 43.79 -1.95 -13.86
C ALA A 324 42.33 -1.51 -13.62
N SER A 325 41.61 -1.13 -14.68
CA SER A 325 40.18 -0.80 -14.60
C SER A 325 39.35 -1.97 -14.06
N ALA A 326 39.62 -3.21 -14.49
CA ALA A 326 38.97 -4.39 -13.93
C ALA A 326 39.24 -4.56 -12.42
N ARG A 327 40.52 -4.56 -11.99
CA ARG A 327 40.89 -4.71 -10.57
C ARG A 327 40.34 -3.58 -9.69
N HIS A 328 40.31 -2.34 -10.20
CA HIS A 328 39.71 -1.21 -9.50
C HIS A 328 38.18 -1.20 -9.52
N LYS A 329 37.53 -1.83 -10.52
CA LYS A 329 36.08 -2.09 -10.50
C LYS A 329 35.71 -3.08 -9.41
N ASP A 330 36.47 -4.17 -9.26
CA ASP A 330 36.30 -5.13 -8.17
C ASP A 330 36.51 -4.46 -6.79
N THR A 331 37.50 -3.56 -6.71
CA THR A 331 37.75 -2.73 -5.50
C THR A 331 36.60 -1.74 -5.24
N SER A 332 36.06 -1.09 -6.27
CA SER A 332 34.91 -0.16 -6.18
C SER A 332 33.65 -0.85 -5.62
N HIS A 333 33.37 -2.08 -6.05
CA HIS A 333 32.29 -2.89 -5.48
C HIS A 333 32.50 -3.18 -3.97
N SER A 334 33.75 -3.38 -3.53
CA SER A 334 34.10 -3.56 -2.12
C SER A 334 33.93 -2.25 -1.31
N GLU A 335 34.38 -1.11 -1.85
CA GLU A 335 34.24 0.20 -1.20
C GLU A 335 32.78 0.62 -1.02
N LEU A 336 31.91 0.38 -2.02
CA LEU A 336 30.47 0.64 -1.92
C LEU A 336 29.81 -0.18 -0.80
N TYR A 337 30.20 -1.45 -0.63
CA TYR A 337 29.73 -2.29 0.47
C TYR A 337 30.17 -1.74 1.84
N TYR A 338 31.41 -1.25 1.96
CA TYR A 338 31.86 -0.61 3.20
C TYR A 338 31.15 0.72 3.48
N GLU A 339 30.88 1.56 2.47
CA GLU A 339 30.08 2.78 2.65
C GLU A 339 28.65 2.49 3.14
N GLU A 340 28.04 1.41 2.65
CA GLU A 340 26.70 0.97 3.06
C GLU A 340 26.71 0.44 4.49
N ALA A 341 27.62 -0.49 4.83
CA ALA A 341 27.77 -1.01 6.19
C ALA A 341 28.04 0.11 7.22
N ASP A 342 28.85 1.10 6.85
CA ASP A 342 29.15 2.25 7.71
C ASP A 342 28.00 3.28 7.74
N TYR A 343 27.16 3.35 6.69
CA TYR A 343 25.88 4.08 6.73
C TYR A 343 24.88 3.40 7.66
N GLU A 344 24.70 2.09 7.59
CA GLU A 344 23.89 1.35 8.55
C GLU A 344 24.42 1.54 9.98
N ARG A 345 25.75 1.50 10.18
CA ARG A 345 26.39 1.74 11.48
C ARG A 345 26.06 3.14 12.01
N ARG A 346 26.05 4.17 11.14
CA ARG A 346 25.56 5.51 11.48
C ARG A 346 24.08 5.48 11.87
N VAL A 347 23.21 4.83 11.10
CA VAL A 347 21.76 4.71 11.40
C VAL A 347 21.52 3.99 12.74
N ARG A 348 22.15 2.84 12.99
CA ARG A 348 22.10 2.09 14.26
C ARG A 348 22.55 2.97 15.44
N LYS A 349 23.65 3.71 15.28
CA LYS A 349 24.19 4.64 16.31
C LYS A 349 23.27 5.84 16.56
N ARG A 350 22.48 6.30 15.57
CA ARG A 350 21.43 7.32 15.76
C ARG A 350 20.19 6.72 16.43
N ARG A 351 19.71 5.55 15.97
CA ARG A 351 18.56 4.82 16.55
C ARG A 351 18.76 4.57 18.04
N ALA A 352 19.90 4.03 18.45
CA ALA A 352 20.19 3.77 19.86
C ALA A 352 20.14 5.05 20.73
N ARG A 353 20.68 6.17 20.23
CA ARG A 353 20.63 7.47 20.93
C ARG A 353 19.23 8.07 20.99
N LEU A 354 18.41 7.84 19.96
CA LEU A 354 17.01 8.26 19.94
C LEU A 354 16.16 7.45 20.91
N VAL A 355 16.35 6.12 20.99
CA VAL A 355 15.67 5.25 21.97
C VAL A 355 15.94 5.73 23.39
N VAL A 356 17.22 5.90 23.77
CA VAL A 356 17.60 6.36 25.12
C VAL A 356 17.00 7.74 25.44
N ALA A 357 17.15 8.72 24.55
CA ALA A 357 16.64 10.07 24.80
C ALA A 357 15.11 10.14 24.95
N VAL A 358 14.37 9.26 24.25
CA VAL A 358 12.90 9.18 24.38
C VAL A 358 12.49 8.37 25.61
N GLU A 359 13.23 7.31 25.98
CA GLU A 359 12.99 6.60 27.24
C GLU A 359 13.24 7.51 28.45
N GLU A 360 14.34 8.28 28.46
CA GLU A 360 14.62 9.33 29.45
C GLU A 360 13.49 10.37 29.51
N ALA A 361 13.11 10.95 28.36
CA ALA A 361 12.04 11.93 28.25
C ALA A 361 10.68 11.42 28.79
N PHE A 362 10.31 10.17 28.50
CA PHE A 362 9.08 9.57 29.03
C PHE A 362 9.17 9.25 30.54
N THR A 363 10.36 9.05 31.12
CA THR A 363 10.48 9.03 32.60
C THR A 363 10.27 10.41 33.20
N HIS A 364 10.60 11.49 32.48
CA HIS A 364 10.28 12.86 32.90
C HIS A 364 8.77 13.12 32.88
N VAL A 365 8.05 12.68 31.84
CA VAL A 365 6.56 12.74 31.80
C VAL A 365 5.96 12.11 33.06
N ARG A 366 6.40 10.90 33.42
CA ARG A 366 5.85 10.16 34.56
C ARG A 366 6.11 10.85 35.90
N ARG A 367 7.30 11.41 36.10
CA ARG A 367 7.63 12.18 37.31
C ARG A 367 6.73 13.41 37.46
N LEU A 368 6.56 14.19 36.39
CA LEU A 368 5.64 15.34 36.41
C LEU A 368 4.19 14.87 36.71
N GLN A 369 3.72 13.80 36.07
CA GLN A 369 2.39 13.22 36.37
C GLN A 369 2.25 12.66 37.81
N GLU A 370 3.35 12.26 38.45
CA GLU A 370 3.38 11.84 39.86
C GLU A 370 3.52 13.02 40.83
N GLU A 371 3.96 14.18 40.36
CA GLU A 371 4.02 15.44 41.12
C GLU A 371 2.68 16.19 41.02
N GLU A 372 2.05 16.24 39.85
CA GLU A 372 0.71 16.84 39.68
C GLU A 372 -0.38 16.08 40.44
N LYS A 373 -0.29 14.75 40.57
CA LYS A 373 -1.19 13.97 41.43
C LYS A 373 -1.12 14.32 42.92
N LYS A 374 -0.16 15.15 43.33
CA LYS A 374 -0.01 15.69 44.69
C LYS A 374 -0.47 17.16 44.80
N LYS A 375 -0.77 17.83 43.69
CA LYS A 375 -1.35 19.18 43.63
C LYS A 375 -2.87 19.16 43.81
N PRO A 376 -3.50 20.27 44.23
CA PRO A 376 -4.96 20.42 44.18
C PRO A 376 -5.48 20.47 42.73
N PRO A 377 -6.73 20.03 42.46
CA PRO A 377 -7.25 19.78 41.11
C PRO A 377 -7.57 21.03 40.26
N SER A 378 -7.04 22.20 40.62
CA SER A 378 -7.19 23.46 39.87
C SER A 378 -6.03 23.74 38.91
N ASP A 379 -4.97 22.92 38.96
CA ASP A 379 -3.70 23.13 38.26
C ASP A 379 -3.24 21.78 37.66
N VAL A 380 -3.87 21.40 36.54
CA VAL A 380 -3.61 20.16 35.79
C VAL A 380 -3.10 20.53 34.40
N MET A 381 -1.80 20.33 34.15
CA MET A 381 -1.14 20.63 32.88
C MET A 381 -1.79 19.91 31.71
N GLU A 382 -1.99 20.60 30.59
CA GLU A 382 -2.52 19.99 29.38
C GLU A 382 -1.49 18.99 28.80
N ALA A 383 -1.93 17.83 28.31
CA ALA A 383 -1.04 16.85 27.67
C ALA A 383 -0.24 17.43 26.47
N ARG A 384 -0.74 18.52 25.87
CA ARG A 384 -0.03 19.31 24.86
C ARG A 384 1.14 20.12 25.43
N GLU A 385 0.94 20.76 26.58
CA GLU A 385 1.98 21.51 27.31
C GLU A 385 3.07 20.57 27.82
N ALA A 386 2.68 19.43 28.40
CA ALA A 386 3.59 18.36 28.81
C ALA A 386 4.45 17.84 27.64
N ALA A 387 3.86 17.70 26.44
CA ALA A 387 4.59 17.35 25.22
C ALA A 387 5.58 18.44 24.79
N GLN A 388 5.18 19.72 24.85
CA GLN A 388 6.02 20.85 24.48
C GLN A 388 7.21 21.04 25.41
N ALA A 389 7.01 20.94 26.73
CA ALA A 389 8.08 21.05 27.73
C ALA A 389 9.17 19.96 27.58
N ILE A 390 8.77 18.76 27.14
CA ILE A 390 9.65 17.58 27.09
C ILE A 390 10.28 17.37 25.70
N PHE A 391 9.64 17.84 24.63
CA PHE A 391 10.13 17.71 23.25
C PHE A 391 11.60 18.15 23.03
N PRO A 392 12.12 19.28 23.60
CA PRO A 392 13.51 19.70 23.42
C PRO A 392 14.54 18.64 23.80
N SER A 393 14.28 17.83 24.84
CA SER A 393 15.20 16.77 25.31
C SER A 393 15.45 15.69 24.24
N MET A 394 14.43 15.33 23.48
CA MET A 394 14.50 14.31 22.42
C MET A 394 14.72 14.89 21.02
N ALA A 395 14.33 16.14 20.75
CA ALA A 395 14.29 16.74 19.42
C ALA A 395 15.63 16.64 18.68
N ARG A 396 16.75 16.94 19.35
CA ARG A 396 18.10 16.88 18.77
C ARG A 396 18.54 15.45 18.42
N ALA A 397 18.00 14.43 19.08
CA ALA A 397 18.23 13.03 18.74
C ALA A 397 17.37 12.61 17.54
N LEU A 398 16.07 12.98 17.55
CA LEU A 398 15.10 12.68 16.51
C LEU A 398 15.47 13.35 15.17
N GLN A 399 15.74 14.65 15.15
CA GLN A 399 16.24 15.37 13.97
C GLN A 399 17.49 14.68 13.39
N LYS A 400 18.44 14.26 14.23
CA LYS A 400 19.68 13.61 13.76
C LYS A 400 19.45 12.18 13.25
N TYR A 401 18.39 11.51 13.67
CA TYR A 401 17.92 10.27 13.05
C TYR A 401 17.26 10.56 11.70
N LEU A 402 16.22 11.39 11.65
CA LEU A 402 15.45 11.73 10.45
C LEU A 402 16.29 12.36 9.32
N ARG A 403 17.28 13.21 9.66
CA ARG A 403 18.25 13.76 8.69
C ARG A 403 19.22 12.68 8.16
N THR A 404 19.55 11.66 8.95
CA THR A 404 20.39 10.52 8.51
C THR A 404 19.61 9.60 7.58
N THR A 405 18.34 9.29 7.90
CA THR A 405 17.45 8.44 7.09
C THR A 405 16.77 9.18 5.93
N ARG A 406 16.97 10.50 5.79
CA ARG A 406 16.34 11.41 4.80
C ARG A 406 14.81 11.60 4.94
N GLN A 407 14.20 11.09 6.01
CA GLN A 407 12.76 11.18 6.29
C GLN A 407 12.30 12.57 6.79
N GLN A 408 13.16 13.59 6.80
CA GLN A 408 12.85 14.94 7.31
C GLN A 408 11.64 15.63 6.64
N HIS A 409 11.27 15.20 5.43
CA HIS A 409 10.13 15.74 4.68
C HIS A 409 8.79 15.10 5.07
N CYS A 410 8.81 14.02 5.86
CA CYS A 410 7.63 13.26 6.27
C CYS A 410 7.01 13.76 7.58
N TYR A 411 7.72 14.58 8.37
CA TYR A 411 7.31 14.97 9.72
C TYR A 411 7.61 16.46 9.98
N SER A 412 6.58 17.27 10.22
CA SER A 412 6.72 18.62 10.78
C SER A 412 6.87 18.59 12.30
N MET A 413 7.37 19.69 12.89
CA MET A 413 7.44 19.85 14.35
C MET A 413 6.06 19.67 15.00
N ASP A 414 5.01 20.25 14.43
CA ASP A 414 3.63 20.14 14.92
C ASP A 414 3.08 18.71 14.84
N SER A 415 3.43 17.95 13.79
CA SER A 415 3.02 16.54 13.67
C SER A 415 3.69 15.67 14.74
N ILE A 416 4.93 15.99 15.11
CA ILE A 416 5.66 15.27 16.16
C ILE A 416 5.15 15.65 17.55
N GLN A 417 4.89 16.94 17.81
CA GLN A 417 4.33 17.41 19.08
C GLN A 417 2.89 16.92 19.29
N SER A 418 2.05 16.92 18.27
CA SER A 418 0.68 16.39 18.37
C SER A 418 0.67 14.86 18.56
N HIS A 419 1.56 14.11 17.89
CA HIS A 419 1.74 12.68 18.17
C HIS A 419 2.28 12.43 19.59
N LEU A 420 3.23 13.24 20.07
CA LEU A 420 3.75 13.13 21.44
C LEU A 420 2.66 13.40 22.48
N ALA A 421 1.85 14.45 22.30
CA ALA A 421 0.70 14.75 23.16
C ALA A 421 -0.32 13.59 23.14
N PHE A 422 -0.64 13.05 21.97
CA PHE A 422 -1.52 11.88 21.83
C PHE A 422 -0.97 10.64 22.56
N CYS A 423 0.34 10.39 22.49
CA CYS A 423 0.98 9.32 23.26
C CYS A 423 0.91 9.56 24.78
N ILE A 424 1.06 10.80 25.25
CA ILE A 424 0.96 11.17 26.66
C ILE A 424 -0.49 11.00 27.18
N THR A 425 -1.48 11.53 26.46
CA THR A 425 -2.91 11.40 26.80
C THR A 425 -3.36 9.94 26.93
N ASN A 426 -2.87 9.07 26.04
CA ASN A 426 -3.19 7.65 26.04
C ASN A 426 -2.22 6.78 26.88
N SER A 427 -1.34 7.39 27.69
CA SER A 427 -0.35 6.70 28.55
C SER A 427 0.57 5.70 27.83
N MET A 428 0.85 5.95 26.54
CA MET A 428 1.57 5.03 25.65
C MET A 428 3.03 4.83 26.07
N SER A 429 3.61 3.71 25.63
CA SER A 429 5.03 3.41 25.87
C SER A 429 5.97 4.28 25.01
N PRO A 430 7.22 4.52 25.43
CA PRO A 430 8.23 5.23 24.63
C PRO A 430 8.43 4.57 23.26
N LYS A 431 8.29 3.25 23.19
CA LYS A 431 8.44 2.43 21.97
C LYS A 431 7.28 2.62 21.00
N ALA A 432 6.07 2.87 21.50
CA ALA A 432 4.90 3.16 20.66
C ALA A 432 5.00 4.54 19.99
N PHE A 433 5.52 5.55 20.71
CA PHE A 433 5.88 6.83 20.07
C PHE A 433 6.98 6.67 19.01
N LEU A 434 7.96 5.81 19.26
CA LEU A 434 9.09 5.59 18.35
C LEU A 434 8.75 4.77 17.09
N GLU A 435 7.75 3.88 17.14
CA GLU A 435 7.27 3.10 15.98
C GLU A 435 7.07 4.01 14.75
N SER A 436 6.30 5.09 14.88
CA SER A 436 5.95 5.96 13.75
C SER A 436 7.13 6.64 13.05
N TYR A 437 8.33 6.65 13.65
CA TYR A 437 9.56 7.19 13.04
C TYR A 437 10.57 6.10 12.65
N LEU A 438 10.67 5.02 13.44
CA LEU A 438 11.62 3.93 13.22
C LEU A 438 11.14 2.92 12.16
N THR A 439 9.84 2.75 12.06
CA THR A 439 9.12 1.88 11.12
C THR A 439 8.18 2.78 10.31
N PRO A 440 8.64 3.37 9.18
CA PRO A 440 7.81 4.28 8.39
C PRO A 440 6.54 3.58 7.94
N GLY A 441 5.40 4.08 8.45
CA GLY A 441 4.10 3.43 8.31
C GLY A 441 3.55 3.46 6.88
N PRO A 442 2.31 2.97 6.70
CA PRO A 442 1.66 2.97 5.40
C PRO A 442 1.60 4.37 4.79
N THR A 443 1.80 4.43 3.47
CA THR A 443 1.87 5.70 2.72
C THR A 443 0.68 6.65 2.97
N LEU A 444 -0.50 6.13 3.31
CA LEU A 444 -1.70 6.91 3.69
C LEU A 444 -1.52 7.83 4.90
N GLN A 445 -0.56 7.57 5.78
CA GLN A 445 -0.30 8.41 6.96
C GLN A 445 0.39 9.74 6.61
N TYR A 446 0.96 9.87 5.40
CA TYR A 446 1.95 10.90 5.08
C TYR A 446 1.42 11.97 4.12
N ASN A 447 0.44 12.72 4.65
CA ASN A 447 -0.15 13.97 4.15
C ASN A 447 -1.01 13.88 2.86
N SER A 448 -2.07 14.68 2.88
CA SER A 448 -3.15 14.78 1.88
C SER A 448 -2.67 15.24 0.50
N GLU A 449 -1.68 16.13 0.40
CA GLU A 449 -1.33 16.77 -0.88
C GLU A 449 -0.83 15.82 -1.98
N CYS A 450 -0.48 14.57 -1.62
CA CYS A 450 -0.20 13.49 -2.56
C CYS A 450 -1.40 13.02 -3.40
N TRP A 451 -2.61 13.60 -3.30
CA TRP A 451 -3.73 13.21 -4.20
C TRP A 451 -3.39 13.34 -5.70
N ARG A 452 -2.50 14.26 -6.09
CA ARG A 452 -2.00 14.37 -7.49
C ARG A 452 -1.07 13.21 -7.92
N ALA A 453 -0.56 12.42 -6.98
CA ALA A 453 0.26 11.24 -7.24
C ALA A 453 -0.57 9.94 -7.40
N LEU A 454 -1.91 10.00 -7.42
CA LEU A 454 -2.78 8.85 -7.74
C LEU A 454 -2.87 8.52 -9.24
N GLN A 455 -2.19 9.25 -10.13
CA GLN A 455 -2.20 8.96 -11.58
C GLN A 455 -1.31 7.76 -11.92
N TRP A 456 -1.79 6.57 -11.56
CA TRP A 456 -1.19 5.29 -11.92
C TRP A 456 -1.58 4.88 -13.34
N THR A 457 -0.58 4.53 -14.15
CA THR A 457 -0.80 3.95 -15.49
C THR A 457 -0.51 2.45 -15.46
N LEU A 458 -1.51 1.65 -15.82
CA LEU A 458 -1.43 0.19 -15.86
C LEU A 458 -0.94 -0.28 -17.23
N VAL A 459 0.23 -0.92 -17.23
CA VAL A 459 0.89 -1.48 -18.42
C VAL A 459 0.98 -3.00 -18.26
N SER A 460 0.52 -3.75 -19.25
CA SER A 460 0.73 -5.21 -19.34
C SER A 460 0.78 -5.61 -20.80
N GLU A 461 1.51 -6.67 -21.10
CA GLU A 461 1.58 -7.27 -22.44
C GLU A 461 0.30 -8.06 -22.76
N ALA A 462 -0.33 -8.64 -21.74
CA ALA A 462 -1.64 -9.25 -21.84
C ALA A 462 -2.74 -8.19 -21.92
N SER A 463 -3.85 -8.50 -22.60
CA SER A 463 -4.97 -7.58 -22.70
C SER A 463 -5.54 -7.30 -21.30
N VAL A 464 -5.59 -6.03 -20.89
CA VAL A 464 -5.80 -5.65 -19.48
C VAL A 464 -7.17 -6.07 -18.91
N THR A 465 -8.12 -6.42 -19.78
CA THR A 465 -9.43 -6.97 -19.46
C THR A 465 -9.44 -8.49 -19.27
N SER A 466 -8.36 -9.21 -19.62
CA SER A 466 -8.26 -10.66 -19.45
C SER A 466 -8.24 -11.05 -17.98
N LEU A 467 -8.71 -12.28 -17.70
CA LEU A 467 -8.51 -12.95 -16.42
C LEU A 467 -7.01 -13.13 -16.14
N LEU A 468 -6.62 -13.00 -14.88
CA LEU A 468 -5.28 -13.31 -14.38
C LEU A 468 -4.96 -14.80 -14.65
N ARG A 469 -3.73 -15.09 -15.07
CA ARG A 469 -3.22 -16.44 -15.32
C ARG A 469 -1.99 -16.72 -14.45
N HIS A 470 -1.45 -17.95 -14.51
CA HIS A 470 -0.10 -18.22 -14.02
C HIS A 470 0.92 -17.44 -14.89
N GLY A 471 1.93 -16.82 -14.28
CA GLY A 471 3.00 -16.11 -14.98
C GLY A 471 2.52 -14.83 -15.71
N THR A 472 1.45 -14.19 -15.24
CA THR A 472 1.03 -12.89 -15.78
C THR A 472 1.85 -11.80 -15.13
N GLU A 473 2.52 -10.99 -15.94
CA GLU A 473 3.24 -9.81 -15.46
C GLU A 473 2.54 -8.51 -15.88
N PHE A 474 2.48 -7.56 -14.96
CA PHE A 474 2.00 -6.21 -15.22
C PHE A 474 2.71 -5.18 -14.35
N GLN A 475 2.71 -3.93 -14.80
CA GLN A 475 3.38 -2.81 -14.16
C GLN A 475 2.36 -1.70 -13.88
N LEU A 476 2.41 -1.16 -12.67
CA LEU A 476 1.72 0.06 -12.28
C LEU A 476 2.75 1.18 -12.25
N LYS A 477 2.77 2.05 -13.26
CA LYS A 477 3.75 3.13 -13.38
C LYS A 477 3.19 4.43 -12.79
N ASN A 478 3.97 5.05 -11.92
CA ASN A 478 3.79 6.41 -11.40
C ASN A 478 4.94 7.29 -11.94
N ASN A 479 4.90 8.60 -11.71
CA ASN A 479 5.88 9.56 -12.25
C ASN A 479 7.31 9.37 -11.70
N HIS A 480 7.49 8.61 -10.61
CA HIS A 480 8.78 8.47 -9.90
C HIS A 480 9.30 7.03 -9.82
N PHE A 481 8.42 6.02 -9.90
CA PHE A 481 8.74 4.59 -9.82
C PHE A 481 7.58 3.75 -10.38
N CYS A 482 7.76 2.43 -10.51
CA CYS A 482 6.67 1.52 -10.78
C CYS A 482 6.58 0.38 -9.75
N LEU A 483 5.39 -0.21 -9.64
CA LEU A 483 5.19 -1.50 -8.99
C LEU A 483 5.17 -2.56 -10.09
N VAL A 484 6.11 -3.50 -10.06
CA VAL A 484 6.14 -4.67 -10.95
C VAL A 484 5.47 -5.82 -10.24
N VAL A 485 4.47 -6.42 -10.89
CA VAL A 485 3.59 -7.44 -10.33
C VAL A 485 3.68 -8.71 -11.15
N ASN A 486 4.00 -9.83 -10.50
CA ASN A 486 4.07 -11.17 -11.10
C ASN A 486 3.07 -12.11 -10.38
N SER A 487 2.23 -12.82 -11.14
CA SER A 487 1.27 -13.78 -10.60
C SER A 487 1.75 -15.23 -10.66
N LYS A 488 1.61 -15.95 -9.55
CA LYS A 488 1.79 -17.40 -9.46
C LYS A 488 0.49 -18.06 -9.03
N SER A 489 0.12 -19.17 -9.65
CA SER A 489 -1.06 -19.94 -9.21
C SER A 489 -0.77 -20.63 -7.88
N ILE A 490 -1.73 -20.60 -6.96
CA ILE A 490 -1.64 -21.35 -5.69
C ILE A 490 -1.85 -22.84 -6.01
N PRO A 491 -0.97 -23.76 -5.54
CA PRO A 491 -1.12 -25.18 -5.81
C PRO A 491 -2.30 -25.79 -5.03
N GLN A 492 -2.89 -26.87 -5.56
CA GLN A 492 -3.86 -27.66 -4.82
C GLN A 492 -3.16 -28.42 -3.68
N LEU A 493 -3.29 -27.90 -2.46
CA LEU A 493 -2.81 -28.56 -1.25
C LEU A 493 -3.66 -29.81 -0.98
N LYS A 494 -3.00 -30.97 -0.86
CA LYS A 494 -3.59 -32.21 -0.35
C LYS A 494 -2.97 -32.51 1.00
N ILE A 495 -3.81 -32.63 2.02
CA ILE A 495 -3.40 -33.03 3.37
C ILE A 495 -3.85 -34.48 3.56
N SER A 496 -2.93 -35.33 4.03
CA SER A 496 -3.22 -36.70 4.47
C SER A 496 -3.20 -36.74 5.99
N GLU A 497 -4.31 -37.14 6.59
CA GLU A 497 -4.41 -37.31 8.05
C GLU A 497 -4.01 -38.73 8.44
N GLU A 498 -2.99 -38.86 9.29
CA GLU A 498 -2.57 -40.15 9.88
C GLU A 498 -2.80 -40.13 11.38
N TYR A 499 -3.68 -41.00 11.88
CA TYR A 499 -3.95 -41.12 13.31
C TYR A 499 -2.87 -41.97 14.00
N VAL A 500 -1.84 -41.29 14.53
CA VAL A 500 -0.80 -41.93 15.35
C VAL A 500 -1.38 -42.30 16.71
N HIS A 501 -1.80 -43.55 16.86
CA HIS A 501 -2.39 -44.05 18.10
C HIS A 501 -1.37 -43.97 19.27
N PRO A 502 -1.71 -43.37 20.44
CA PRO A 502 -0.73 -42.96 21.47
C PRO A 502 0.05 -44.10 22.16
N LYS A 503 -0.37 -45.36 21.98
CA LYS A 503 0.43 -46.55 22.38
C LYS A 503 1.69 -46.76 21.53
N SER A 504 1.82 -46.13 20.35
CA SER A 504 3.00 -46.21 19.47
C SER A 504 4.26 -45.56 20.10
N HIS A 505 4.07 -44.57 20.97
CA HIS A 505 5.16 -43.91 21.71
C HIS A 505 5.71 -44.75 22.89
N LYS A 506 5.32 -46.02 23.01
CA LYS A 506 5.85 -46.94 24.02
C LYS A 506 7.17 -47.55 23.57
N PHE A 507 8.27 -46.89 23.93
CA PHE A 507 9.61 -47.46 23.80
C PHE A 507 9.75 -48.71 24.68
N VAL A 508 10.06 -49.85 24.06
CA VAL A 508 10.41 -51.08 24.79
C VAL A 508 11.88 -50.98 25.17
N LEU A 509 12.15 -50.88 26.47
CA LEU A 509 13.50 -50.91 27.01
C LEU A 509 14.04 -52.34 26.96
N GLN A 510 14.67 -52.71 25.83
CA GLN A 510 15.45 -53.94 25.73
C GLN A 510 16.71 -53.80 26.58
N VAL A 511 16.61 -54.20 27.84
CA VAL A 511 17.77 -54.45 28.69
C VAL A 511 18.47 -55.70 28.15
N GLN A 512 19.54 -55.50 27.38
CA GLN A 512 20.45 -56.59 27.02
C GLN A 512 21.12 -57.10 28.30
N SER A 513 20.72 -58.28 28.75
CA SER A 513 21.28 -58.94 29.94
C SER A 513 22.64 -59.60 29.63
N GLU A 514 23.60 -58.82 29.14
CA GLU A 514 25.00 -59.24 28.95
C GLU A 514 25.79 -59.18 30.27
N THR A 515 25.23 -59.82 31.30
CA THR A 515 25.94 -60.23 32.52
C THR A 515 25.56 -61.68 32.80
N SER A 516 26.30 -62.60 32.21
CA SER A 516 26.21 -64.03 32.49
C SER A 516 27.03 -64.39 33.74
N VAL A 517 26.45 -65.23 34.60
CA VAL A 517 26.97 -65.72 35.90
C VAL A 517 26.85 -64.70 37.03
#